data_AF-A0A852TAL5-F1
#
_entry.id   AF-A0A852TAL5-F1
#
_cell.length_a   1.000
_cell.length_b   1.000
_cell.length_c   1.000
_cell.angle_alpha   90.00
_cell.angle_beta   90.00
_cell.angle_gamma   90.00
#
_symmetry.space_group_name_H-M   'P 1'
#
loop_
_entity.id
_entity.type
_entity.pdbx_description
1 polymer ?
#
loop_
_entity_poly.entity_id
_entity_poly.type
_entity_poly.pdbx_seq_one_letter_code
_entity_poly.pdbx_strand_id
1 'polypeptide(L)'
;MIDILWYCYLAFLAIAAIAILITGYRKTFGILDFVISVITWIGLFGYVTNTEILSPLLWKFVFVFGLFWDVYFSLKKFNEEVKDDDDTPQAIKLVFIEIPLIIFIGPLYFGLFNYAFR
;
A
#
# COMPACT_ATOMS: atom_id res chain seq x y z
N MET A 1 -15.29 -10.32 14.72
CA MET A 1 -15.82 -9.19 13.91
C MET A 1 -14.70 -8.38 13.26
N ILE A 2 -13.64 -8.03 13.99
CA ILE A 2 -12.44 -7.36 13.43
C ILE A 2 -11.70 -8.26 12.40
N ASP A 3 -11.66 -9.57 12.62
CA ASP A 3 -10.96 -10.49 11.69
C ASP A 3 -11.61 -10.54 10.31
N ILE A 4 -12.95 -10.50 10.24
CA ILE A 4 -13.70 -10.47 8.97
C ILE A 4 -13.32 -9.23 8.15
N LEU A 5 -13.12 -8.07 8.79
CA LEU A 5 -12.71 -6.85 8.11
C LEU A 5 -11.32 -6.99 7.48
N TRP A 6 -10.39 -7.67 8.16
CA TRP A 6 -9.07 -7.97 7.62
C TRP A 6 -9.12 -8.89 6.39
N TYR A 7 -9.96 -9.92 6.43
CA TYR A 7 -10.16 -10.79 5.26
C TYR A 7 -10.82 -10.05 4.09
N CYS A 8 -11.83 -9.21 4.34
CA CYS A 8 -12.43 -8.35 3.32
C CYS A 8 -11.40 -7.39 2.71
N TYR A 9 -10.53 -6.82 3.54
CA TYR A 9 -9.48 -5.92 3.10
C TYR A 9 -8.43 -6.63 2.23
N LEU A 10 -7.97 -7.83 2.64
CA LEU A 10 -7.09 -8.66 1.80
C LEU A 10 -7.74 -9.04 0.46
N ALA A 11 -9.03 -9.39 0.45
CA ALA A 11 -9.76 -9.68 -0.78
C ALA A 11 -9.80 -8.46 -1.71
N PHE A 12 -10.02 -7.26 -1.18
CA PHE A 12 -9.99 -6.03 -1.95
C PHE A 12 -8.60 -5.77 -2.57
N LEU A 13 -7.53 -5.92 -1.78
CA LEU A 13 -6.15 -5.80 -2.28
C LEU A 13 -5.84 -6.83 -3.37
N ALA A 14 -6.29 -8.08 -3.22
CA ALA A 14 -6.10 -9.12 -4.23
C ALA A 14 -6.84 -8.81 -5.54
N ILE A 15 -8.08 -8.31 -5.46
CA ILE A 15 -8.83 -7.88 -6.65
C ILE A 15 -8.12 -6.71 -7.34
N ALA A 16 -7.65 -5.72 -6.58
CA ALA A 16 -6.87 -4.61 -7.11
C ALA A 16 -5.60 -5.12 -7.81
N ALA A 17 -4.89 -6.08 -7.21
CA ALA A 17 -3.71 -6.71 -7.80
C ALA A 17 -3.98 -7.28 -9.20
N ILE A 18 -5.05 -8.07 -9.29
CA ILE A 18 -5.46 -8.74 -10.53
C ILE A 18 -5.89 -7.70 -11.56
N ALA A 19 -6.64 -6.68 -11.16
CA ALA A 19 -7.07 -5.61 -12.05
C ALA A 19 -5.88 -4.87 -12.67
N ILE A 20 -4.84 -4.58 -11.88
CA ILE A 20 -3.64 -3.91 -12.39
C ILE A 20 -2.83 -4.84 -13.30
N LEU A 21 -2.74 -6.14 -12.99
CA LEU A 21 -2.10 -7.13 -13.87
C LEU A 21 -2.81 -7.25 -15.23
N ILE A 22 -4.15 -7.20 -15.26
CA ILE A 22 -4.93 -7.28 -16.51
C ILE A 22 -4.79 -6.00 -17.34
N THR A 23 -4.85 -4.83 -16.70
CA THR A 23 -4.75 -3.53 -17.39
C THR A 23 -3.34 -3.21 -17.89
N GLY A 24 -2.33 -3.86 -17.31
CA GLY A 24 -0.93 -3.76 -17.73
C GLY A 24 -0.25 -2.46 -17.31
N TYR A 25 1.06 -2.52 -17.11
CA TYR A 25 1.85 -1.35 -16.71
C TYR A 25 2.40 -0.61 -17.93
N ARG A 26 2.16 0.70 -18.00
CA ARG A 26 2.76 1.56 -19.04
C ARG A 26 4.16 2.08 -18.67
N LYS A 27 4.51 2.14 -17.38
CA LYS A 27 5.75 2.72 -16.88
C LYS A 27 6.48 1.73 -15.96
N THR A 28 7.79 1.58 -16.13
CA THR A 28 8.67 0.73 -15.30
C THR A 28 8.56 1.07 -13.80
N PHE A 29 8.38 2.36 -13.48
CA PHE A 29 8.23 2.82 -12.10
C PHE A 29 6.96 2.27 -11.41
N GLY A 30 5.87 2.05 -12.16
CA GLY A 30 4.64 1.47 -11.62
C GLY A 30 4.74 -0.03 -11.38
N ILE A 31 5.58 -0.73 -12.16
CA ILE A 31 5.87 -2.16 -11.93
C ILE A 31 6.61 -2.31 -10.60
N LEU A 32 7.61 -1.46 -10.34
CA LEU A 32 8.39 -1.51 -9.11
C LEU A 32 7.50 -1.24 -7.88
N ASP A 33 6.64 -0.23 -7.95
CA ASP A 33 5.67 0.10 -6.92
C ASP A 33 4.74 -1.08 -6.61
N PHE A 34 4.24 -1.73 -7.65
CA PHE A 34 3.39 -2.91 -7.48
C PHE A 34 4.11 -4.09 -6.82
N VAL A 35 5.36 -4.36 -7.21
CA VAL A 35 6.15 -5.44 -6.60
C VAL A 35 6.33 -5.19 -5.12
N ILE A 36 6.67 -3.96 -4.73
CA ILE A 36 6.82 -3.58 -3.32
C ILE A 36 5.48 -3.71 -2.58
N SER A 37 4.39 -3.25 -3.19
CA SER A 37 3.03 -3.41 -2.65
C SER A 37 2.68 -4.88 -2.41
N VAL A 38 2.91 -5.77 -3.39
CA VAL A 38 2.65 -7.21 -3.24
C VAL A 38 3.45 -7.82 -2.08
N ILE A 39 4.71 -7.41 -1.89
CA ILE A 39 5.53 -7.88 -0.76
C ILE A 39 4.90 -7.47 0.58
N THR A 40 4.46 -6.22 0.72
CA THR A 40 3.79 -5.76 1.95
C THR A 40 2.46 -6.49 2.19
N TRP A 41 1.72 -6.81 1.12
CA TRP A 41 0.48 -7.57 1.20
C TRP A 41 0.69 -9.02 1.63
N ILE A 42 1.81 -9.65 1.24
CA ILE A 42 2.18 -10.98 1.75
C ILE A 42 2.43 -10.92 3.26
N GLY A 43 3.07 -9.85 3.75
CA GLY A 43 3.26 -9.64 5.19
C GLY A 43 1.93 -9.48 5.92
N LEU A 44 1.01 -8.70 5.37
CA LEU A 44 -0.35 -8.58 5.89
C LEU A 44 -1.11 -9.92 5.83
N PHE A 45 -0.93 -10.72 4.78
CA PHE A 45 -1.53 -12.04 4.72
C PHE A 45 -1.03 -12.95 5.85
N GLY A 46 0.27 -12.91 6.15
CA GLY A 46 0.86 -13.61 7.30
C GLY A 46 0.26 -13.16 8.64
N TYR A 47 0.06 -11.84 8.80
CA TYR A 47 -0.64 -11.27 9.96
C TYR A 47 -2.04 -11.87 10.14
N VAL A 48 -2.88 -11.77 9.10
CA VAL A 48 -4.29 -12.14 9.17
C VAL A 48 -4.49 -13.64 9.36
N THR A 49 -3.64 -14.45 8.73
CA THR A 49 -3.70 -15.92 8.84
C THR A 49 -2.94 -16.48 10.04
N ASN A 50 -2.29 -15.63 10.84
CA ASN A 50 -1.38 -16.05 11.91
C ASN A 50 -0.29 -17.04 11.42
N THR A 51 0.17 -16.89 10.18
CA THR A 51 1.18 -17.75 9.58
C THR A 51 2.53 -17.04 9.54
N GLU A 52 3.58 -17.70 10.02
CA GLU A 52 4.97 -17.21 9.89
C GLU A 52 5.51 -17.53 8.50
N ILE A 53 5.45 -16.55 7.59
CA ILE A 53 5.84 -16.72 6.18
C ILE A 53 7.34 -16.47 5.96
N LEU A 54 7.99 -15.68 6.84
CA LEU A 54 9.43 -15.42 6.87
C LEU A 54 9.86 -15.00 8.29
N SER A 55 11.17 -14.81 8.52
CA SER A 55 11.68 -14.33 9.81
C SER A 55 11.14 -12.93 10.18
N PRO A 56 10.86 -12.65 11.47
CA PRO A 56 10.41 -11.33 11.92
C PRO A 56 11.37 -10.19 11.54
N LEU A 57 12.67 -10.45 11.50
CA LEU A 57 13.68 -9.46 11.12
C LEU A 57 13.46 -8.94 9.69
N LEU A 58 13.17 -9.85 8.75
CA LEU A 58 12.86 -9.48 7.36
C LEU A 58 11.59 -8.62 7.30
N TRP A 59 10.56 -8.95 8.07
CA TRP A 59 9.32 -8.18 8.10
C TRP A 59 9.50 -6.78 8.68
N LYS A 60 10.42 -6.59 9.64
CA LYS A 60 10.80 -5.25 10.14
C LYS A 60 11.45 -4.41 9.04
N PHE A 61 12.34 -5.01 8.23
CA PHE A 61 12.92 -4.32 7.07
C PHE A 61 11.83 -3.99 6.04
N VAL A 62 10.97 -4.95 5.68
CA VAL A 62 9.86 -4.74 4.75
C VAL A 62 8.93 -3.63 5.23
N PHE A 63 8.62 -3.57 6.53
CA PHE A 63 7.81 -2.51 7.11
C PHE A 63 8.45 -1.13 6.90
N VAL A 64 9.72 -0.97 7.28
CA VAL A 64 10.42 0.32 7.15
C VAL A 64 10.57 0.72 5.68
N PHE A 65 11.11 -0.16 4.85
CA PHE A 65 11.35 0.14 3.44
C PHE A 65 10.05 0.34 2.65
N GLY A 66 9.03 -0.47 2.90
CA GLY A 66 7.71 -0.32 2.29
C GLY A 66 7.11 1.04 2.64
N LEU A 67 7.10 1.41 3.92
CA LEU A 67 6.49 2.66 4.36
C LEU A 67 7.19 3.87 3.75
N PHE A 68 8.53 3.86 3.73
CA PHE A 68 9.31 4.90 3.06
C PHE A 68 9.03 4.94 1.55
N TRP A 69 8.90 3.77 0.90
CA TRP A 69 8.59 3.68 -0.51
C TRP A 69 7.22 4.28 -0.84
N ASP A 70 6.18 3.90 -0.11
CA ASP A 70 4.81 4.36 -0.37
C ASP A 70 4.67 5.87 -0.15
N VAL A 71 5.32 6.41 0.89
CA VAL A 71 5.38 7.86 1.13
C VAL A 71 6.10 8.56 -0.03
N TYR A 72 7.26 8.05 -0.44
CA TYR A 72 8.02 8.63 -1.55
C TYR A 72 7.25 8.58 -2.87
N PHE A 73 6.64 7.45 -3.20
CA PHE A 73 5.88 7.24 -4.42
C PHE A 73 4.63 8.14 -4.44
N SER A 74 3.92 8.23 -3.30
CA SER A 74 2.76 9.13 -3.15
C SER A 74 3.14 10.59 -3.36
N LEU A 75 4.22 11.08 -2.72
CA LEU A 75 4.70 12.46 -2.89
C LEU A 75 5.13 12.76 -4.33
N LYS A 76 5.79 11.81 -4.99
CA LYS A 76 6.19 11.96 -6.39
C LYS A 76 4.97 12.05 -7.30
N LYS A 77 4.00 11.16 -7.12
CA LYS A 77 2.75 11.14 -7.89
C LYS A 77 1.93 12.42 -7.66
N PHE A 78 1.85 12.89 -6.41
CA PHE A 78 1.23 14.17 -6.07
C PHE A 78 1.88 15.34 -6.82
N ASN A 79 3.22 15.40 -6.84
CA ASN A 79 3.93 16.45 -7.58
C ASN A 79 3.76 16.37 -9.10
N GLU A 80 3.54 15.19 -9.67
CA GLU A 80 3.21 15.02 -11.10
C GLU A 80 1.77 15.47 -11.39
N GLU A 81 0.79 15.07 -10.56
CA GLU A 81 -0.64 15.38 -10.75
C GLU A 81 -1.01 16.83 -10.41
N VAL A 82 -0.32 17.46 -9.45
CA VAL A 82 -0.53 18.88 -9.12
C VAL A 82 0.00 19.80 -10.22
N LYS A 83 1.05 19.39 -10.94
CA LYS A 83 1.63 20.18 -12.03
C LYS A 83 0.77 20.20 -13.31
N ASP A 84 -0.12 19.22 -13.48
CA ASP A 84 -0.86 19.02 -14.73
C ASP A 84 -2.27 19.65 -14.72
N ASP A 85 -2.73 20.19 -13.60
CA ASP A 85 -4.12 20.62 -13.43
C ASP A 85 -4.18 21.97 -12.68
N ASP A 86 -4.18 23.08 -13.41
CA ASP A 86 -4.10 24.45 -12.85
C ASP A 86 -5.42 24.93 -12.18
N ASP A 87 -6.54 24.23 -12.41
CA ASP A 87 -7.88 24.73 -12.06
C ASP A 87 -8.39 24.30 -10.67
N THR A 88 -7.83 23.26 -10.06
CA THR A 88 -8.30 22.74 -8.76
C THR A 88 -7.47 23.29 -7.59
N PRO A 89 -8.08 23.90 -6.54
CA PRO A 89 -7.36 24.41 -5.38
C PRO A 89 -6.46 23.35 -4.72
N GLN A 90 -5.22 23.71 -4.42
CA GLN A 90 -4.21 22.80 -3.85
C GLN A 90 -4.69 22.10 -2.58
N ALA A 91 -5.43 22.80 -1.71
CA ALA A 91 -5.98 22.23 -0.47
C ALA A 91 -7.00 21.11 -0.75
N ILE A 92 -7.80 21.23 -1.82
CA ILE A 92 -8.78 20.21 -2.20
C ILE A 92 -8.06 18.98 -2.77
N LYS A 93 -7.07 19.18 -3.64
CA LYS A 93 -6.24 18.09 -4.17
C LYS A 93 -5.53 17.30 -3.06
N LEU A 94 -4.98 18.02 -2.08
CA LEU A 94 -4.30 17.41 -0.93
C LEU A 94 -5.25 16.49 -0.16
N VAL A 95 -6.45 16.97 0.16
CA VAL A 95 -7.46 16.20 0.90
C VAL A 95 -7.93 14.96 0.13
N PHE A 96 -8.15 15.09 -1.19
CA PHE A 96 -8.59 13.97 -2.03
C PHE A 96 -7.52 12.88 -2.23
N ILE A 97 -6.24 13.20 -2.00
CA ILE A 97 -5.14 12.24 -2.14
C ILE A 97 -4.74 11.67 -0.78
N GLU A 98 -4.61 12.51 0.26
CA GLU A 98 -4.18 12.10 1.59
C GLU A 98 -5.21 11.24 2.34
N ILE A 99 -6.50 11.55 2.22
CA ILE A 99 -7.56 10.78 2.89
C ILE A 99 -7.58 9.32 2.40
N PRO A 100 -7.69 9.03 1.09
CA PRO A 100 -7.65 7.65 0.64
C PRO A 100 -6.29 7.00 0.92
N LEU A 101 -5.18 7.75 0.89
CA LEU A 101 -3.89 7.22 1.31
C LEU A 101 -3.96 6.68 2.75
N ILE A 102 -4.44 7.47 3.71
CA ILE A 102 -4.54 7.04 5.11
C ILE A 102 -5.51 5.87 5.28
N ILE A 103 -6.65 5.91 4.60
CA ILE A 103 -7.68 4.86 4.74
C ILE A 103 -7.22 3.54 4.13
N PHE A 104 -6.53 3.56 2.99
CA PHE A 104 -6.07 2.35 2.32
C PHE A 104 -4.71 1.88 2.84
N ILE A 105 -3.77 2.78 3.09
CA ILE A 105 -2.40 2.44 3.52
C ILE A 105 -2.32 2.23 5.04
N GLY A 106 -3.09 2.98 5.83
CA GLY A 106 -3.06 2.89 7.29
C GLY A 106 -3.29 1.48 7.82
N PRO A 107 -4.38 0.79 7.45
CA PRO A 107 -4.63 -0.59 7.86
C PRO A 107 -3.54 -1.56 7.41
N LEU A 108 -2.98 -1.39 6.21
CA LEU A 108 -1.90 -2.24 5.69
C LEU A 108 -0.68 -2.19 6.61
N TYR A 109 -0.17 -0.99 6.90
CA TYR A 109 1.01 -0.84 7.73
C TYR A 109 0.75 -1.12 9.21
N PHE A 110 -0.48 -0.92 9.69
CA PHE A 110 -0.86 -1.34 11.02
C PHE A 110 -0.78 -2.88 11.17
N GLY A 111 -1.34 -3.63 10.22
CA GLY A 111 -1.26 -5.08 10.22
C GLY A 111 0.18 -5.58 10.04
N LEU A 112 0.93 -4.96 9.13
CA LEU A 112 2.33 -5.31 8.89
C LEU A 112 3.23 -5.01 10.11
N PHE A 113 3.00 -3.91 10.82
CA PHE A 113 3.70 -3.60 12.07
C PHE A 113 3.45 -4.67 13.13
N ASN A 114 2.18 -5.01 13.38
CA ASN A 114 1.84 -6.03 14.36
C ASN A 114 2.43 -7.40 14.03
N TYR A 115 2.61 -7.70 12.75
CA TYR A 115 3.24 -8.94 12.30
C TYR A 115 4.76 -8.93 12.36
N ALA A 116 5.39 -7.82 11.99
CA ALA A 116 6.84 -7.66 12.04
C ALA A 116 7.41 -7.62 13.46
N PHE A 117 6.63 -7.09 14.41
CA PHE A 117 7.03 -6.91 15.82
C PHE A 117 6.33 -7.87 16.78
N ARG A 118 5.71 -8.92 16.25
CA ARG A 118 5.15 -10.02 17.04
C ARG A 118 6.21 -10.78 17.83
#